data_AF-F9PPU3-F1
#
_entry.id   AF-F9PPU3-F1
#
_cell.length_a   1.000
_cell.length_b   1.000
_cell.length_c   1.000
_cell.angle_alpha   90.00
_cell.angle_beta   90.00
_cell.angle_gamma   90.00
#
_symmetry.space_group_name_H-M   'P 1'
#
loop_
_entity.id
_entity.type
_entity.pdbx_description
1 polymer ?
#
loop_
_entity_poly.entity_id
_entity_poly.type
_entity_poly.pdbx_seq_one_letter_code
_entity_poly.pdbx_strand_id
1 'polypeptide(L)'
;MFKKLFIDKRKEKATEEFKKPIVDLNKIKNILSECFKNKNIDGDIIEFDLITEKIDYNKIMKSSKINNKKHIIWITFLESGHVALVGAGNDIGFLTNKNYGTWRFLDHLNVKWDKSKVIVIPIRGLDIKITGYKNVKNILKCRNGVEHCIGKYLVDENVPILNYYQHNNYCDEFWEKCEKNNYNL
;
A
#
# COMPACT_ATOMS: atom_id res chain seq x y z
N MET A 1 -2.85 -21.94 -18.86
CA MET A 1 -4.25 -21.44 -18.78
C MET A 1 -4.49 -20.58 -17.53
N PHE A 2 -4.19 -21.07 -16.31
CA PHE A 2 -4.39 -20.33 -15.03
C PHE A 2 -3.70 -18.96 -14.91
N LYS A 3 -2.44 -18.82 -15.34
CA LYS A 3 -1.70 -17.54 -15.26
C LYS A 3 -2.28 -16.44 -16.16
N LYS A 4 -2.96 -16.81 -17.24
CA LYS A 4 -3.65 -15.87 -18.15
C LYS A 4 -4.94 -15.37 -17.51
N LEU A 5 -5.76 -16.29 -17.00
CA LEU A 5 -7.02 -15.99 -16.29
C LEU A 5 -6.81 -15.02 -15.10
N PHE A 6 -5.72 -15.18 -14.35
CA PHE A 6 -5.40 -14.29 -13.23
C PHE A 6 -5.04 -12.86 -13.68
N ILE A 7 -4.38 -12.71 -14.83
CA ILE A 7 -3.98 -11.40 -15.34
C ILE A 7 -5.17 -10.66 -15.95
N ASP A 8 -6.06 -11.38 -16.64
CA ASP A 8 -7.28 -10.80 -17.20
C ASP A 8 -8.20 -10.28 -16.08
N LYS A 9 -8.39 -11.03 -14.99
CA LYS A 9 -9.11 -10.56 -13.79
C LYS A 9 -8.52 -9.28 -13.18
N ARG A 10 -7.19 -9.15 -13.17
CA ARG A 10 -6.53 -7.91 -12.67
C ARG A 10 -6.75 -6.75 -13.62
N LYS A 11 -6.75 -6.98 -14.94
CA LYS A 11 -7.05 -5.95 -15.94
C LYS A 11 -8.48 -5.44 -15.83
N GLU A 12 -9.44 -6.36 -15.71
CA GLU A 12 -10.86 -6.04 -15.51
C GLU A 12 -11.03 -5.19 -14.25
N LYS A 13 -10.51 -5.66 -13.11
CA LYS A 13 -10.59 -4.92 -11.85
C LYS A 13 -9.92 -3.54 -11.94
N ALA A 14 -8.74 -3.44 -12.54
CA ALA A 14 -8.09 -2.14 -12.74
C ALA A 14 -8.93 -1.19 -13.61
N THR A 15 -9.62 -1.72 -14.63
CA THR A 15 -10.53 -0.94 -15.50
C THR A 15 -11.75 -0.45 -14.74
N GLU A 16 -12.31 -1.28 -13.85
CA GLU A 16 -13.40 -0.89 -12.96
C GLU A 16 -12.97 0.21 -11.99
N GLU A 17 -11.83 0.04 -11.31
CA GLU A 17 -11.30 1.04 -10.36
C GLU A 17 -10.95 2.36 -11.05
N PHE A 18 -10.42 2.32 -12.29
CA PHE A 18 -10.09 3.51 -13.07
C PHE A 18 -11.32 4.31 -13.54
N LYS A 19 -12.51 3.71 -13.56
CA LYS A 19 -13.77 4.41 -13.88
C LYS A 19 -14.37 5.13 -12.67
N LYS A 20 -13.90 4.84 -11.46
CA LYS A 20 -14.42 5.45 -10.24
C LYS A 20 -13.88 6.88 -10.09
N PRO A 21 -14.58 7.76 -9.36
CA PRO A 21 -14.08 9.10 -9.10
C PRO A 21 -12.76 9.09 -8.34
N ILE A 22 -11.85 9.99 -8.71
CA ILE A 22 -10.62 10.23 -7.96
C ILE A 22 -10.94 10.78 -6.56
N VAL A 23 -10.08 10.46 -5.61
CA VAL A 23 -10.15 10.99 -4.25
C VAL A 23 -9.00 11.96 -4.04
N ASP A 24 -9.30 13.16 -3.56
CA ASP A 24 -8.30 14.18 -3.28
C ASP A 24 -7.24 13.70 -2.29
N LEU A 25 -5.99 14.15 -2.50
CA LEU A 25 -4.85 13.75 -1.69
C LEU A 25 -5.04 14.10 -0.21
N ASN A 26 -5.61 15.26 0.13
CA ASN A 26 -5.87 15.63 1.53
C ASN A 26 -6.93 14.73 2.14
N LYS A 27 -7.96 14.35 1.38
CA LYS A 27 -8.95 13.37 1.84
C LYS A 27 -8.32 12.00 2.10
N ILE A 28 -7.43 11.54 1.23
CA ILE A 28 -6.66 10.29 1.46
C ILE A 28 -5.83 10.38 2.74
N LYS A 29 -5.13 11.50 2.98
CA LYS A 29 -4.35 11.69 4.22
C LYS A 29 -5.21 11.70 5.49
N ASN A 30 -6.41 12.27 5.42
CA ASN A 30 -7.37 12.22 6.52
C ASN A 30 -7.81 10.78 6.81
N ILE A 31 -8.19 10.02 5.77
CA ILE A 31 -8.54 8.60 5.88
C ILE A 31 -7.40 7.79 6.51
N LEU A 32 -6.15 8.03 6.09
CA LEU A 32 -4.98 7.38 6.68
C LEU A 32 -4.80 7.72 8.16
N SER A 33 -4.97 9.00 8.52
CA SER A 33 -4.86 9.45 9.92
C SER A 33 -5.94 8.80 10.80
N GLU A 34 -7.16 8.66 10.29
CA GLU A 34 -8.24 7.93 10.95
C GLU A 34 -7.93 6.45 11.08
N CYS A 35 -7.40 5.82 10.02
CA CYS A 35 -6.93 4.44 10.05
C CYS A 35 -5.91 4.23 11.18
N PHE A 36 -4.91 5.11 11.27
CA PHE A 36 -3.86 5.00 12.28
C PHE A 36 -4.43 5.07 13.69
N LYS A 37 -5.33 6.02 13.94
CA LYS A 37 -6.01 6.15 15.23
C LYS A 37 -6.88 4.94 15.55
N ASN A 38 -7.73 4.52 14.63
CA ASN A 38 -8.72 3.46 14.84
C ASN A 38 -8.09 2.07 14.98
N LYS A 39 -6.93 1.86 14.34
CA LYS A 39 -6.22 0.57 14.34
C LYS A 39 -4.99 0.58 15.25
N ASN A 40 -4.76 1.68 15.97
CA ASN A 40 -3.59 1.89 16.84
C ASN A 40 -2.25 1.62 16.11
N ILE A 41 -2.16 2.10 14.87
CA ILE A 41 -0.94 2.04 14.07
C ILE A 41 -0.13 3.30 14.35
N ASP A 42 1.11 3.12 14.80
CA ASP A 42 2.03 4.20 15.10
C ASP A 42 2.86 4.53 13.85
N GLY A 43 2.44 5.52 13.05
CA GLY A 43 3.12 5.95 11.84
C GLY A 43 2.89 7.42 11.48
N ASP A 44 3.75 7.96 10.61
CA ASP A 44 3.62 9.33 10.06
C ASP A 44 3.25 9.29 8.58
N ILE A 45 2.63 10.35 8.07
CA ILE A 45 2.39 10.53 6.63
C ILE A 45 3.43 11.52 6.12
N ILE A 46 4.31 11.08 5.23
CA ILE A 46 5.34 11.92 4.60
C ILE A 46 5.08 11.94 3.09
N GLU A 47 4.99 13.13 2.52
CA GLU A 47 4.87 13.32 1.07
C GLU A 47 6.25 13.53 0.46
N PHE A 48 6.47 12.94 -0.71
CA PHE A 48 7.69 13.07 -1.49
C PHE A 48 7.37 13.45 -2.94
N ASP A 49 8.16 14.38 -3.47
CA ASP A 49 8.25 14.66 -4.90
C ASP A 49 9.52 13.99 -5.46
N LEU A 50 9.36 12.81 -6.07
CA LEU A 50 10.49 12.05 -6.59
C LEU A 50 11.04 12.57 -7.92
N ILE A 51 10.51 13.68 -8.43
CA ILE A 51 11.10 14.44 -9.53
C ILE A 51 12.22 15.32 -8.99
N THR A 52 12.01 15.93 -7.82
CA THR A 52 12.94 16.91 -7.23
C THR A 52 13.83 16.34 -6.14
N GLU A 53 13.42 15.26 -5.48
CA GLU A 53 14.19 14.61 -4.42
C GLU A 53 14.28 13.08 -4.56
N LYS A 54 15.14 12.49 -3.73
CA LYS A 54 15.29 11.04 -3.60
C LYS A 54 14.98 10.62 -2.18
N ILE A 55 14.33 9.47 -2.03
CA ILE A 55 14.04 8.90 -0.71
C ILE A 55 15.34 8.38 -0.10
N ASP A 56 15.80 9.06 0.96
CA ASP A 56 16.83 8.53 1.84
C ASP A 56 16.18 7.74 2.99
N TYR A 57 16.07 6.43 2.77
CA TYR A 57 15.49 5.52 3.77
C TYR A 57 16.26 5.49 5.09
N ASN A 58 17.57 5.77 5.10
CA ASN A 58 18.34 5.83 6.34
C ASN A 58 17.99 7.10 7.12
N LYS A 59 17.77 8.23 6.42
CA LYS A 59 17.29 9.47 7.02
C LYS A 59 15.89 9.28 7.62
N ILE A 60 14.95 8.70 6.87
CA ILE A 60 13.59 8.38 7.36
C ILE A 60 13.66 7.49 8.60
N MET A 61 14.51 6.46 8.58
CA MET A 61 14.68 5.53 9.69
C MET A 61 15.08 6.28 10.98
N LYS A 62 16.06 7.17 10.87
CA LYS A 62 16.55 7.99 11.98
C LYS A 62 15.52 9.01 12.46
N SER A 63 14.94 9.81 11.55
CA SER A 63 14.00 10.89 11.90
C SER A 63 12.69 10.38 12.48
N SER A 64 12.17 9.29 11.91
CA SER A 64 10.87 8.70 12.29
C SER A 64 11.00 7.63 13.38
N LYS A 65 12.23 7.37 13.83
CA LYS A 65 12.59 6.42 14.90
C LYS A 65 12.08 5.00 14.65
N ILE A 66 12.04 4.57 13.38
CA ILE A 66 11.74 3.17 13.04
C ILE A 66 13.01 2.33 13.13
N ASN A 67 12.88 1.08 13.56
CA ASN A 67 14.01 0.18 13.81
C ASN A 67 14.55 -0.52 12.55
N ASN A 68 13.87 -0.40 11.41
CA ASN A 68 14.29 -0.97 10.13
C ASN A 68 13.81 -0.11 8.98
N LYS A 69 14.70 0.21 8.03
CA LYS A 69 14.38 0.97 6.81
C LYS A 69 13.29 0.36 5.93
N LYS A 70 12.96 -0.93 6.12
CA LYS A 70 11.87 -1.64 5.42
C LYS A 70 10.50 -1.52 6.12
N HIS A 71 10.44 -0.95 7.31
CA HIS A 71 9.18 -0.75 8.05
C HIS A 71 8.46 0.49 7.56
N ILE A 72 8.14 0.46 6.27
CA ILE A 72 7.54 1.54 5.52
C ILE A 72 6.41 0.94 4.70
N ILE A 73 5.25 1.61 4.74
CA ILE A 73 4.19 1.46 3.74
C ILE A 73 4.27 2.66 2.81
N TRP A 74 3.95 2.48 1.54
CA TRP A 74 3.99 3.55 0.55
C TRP A 74 2.79 3.50 -0.36
N ILE A 75 2.39 4.67 -0.86
CA ILE A 75 1.26 4.84 -1.77
C ILE A 75 1.74 5.69 -2.93
N THR A 76 1.52 5.21 -4.15
CA THR A 76 1.88 5.93 -5.38
C THR A 76 0.65 6.22 -6.23
N PHE A 77 0.79 7.22 -7.09
CA PHE A 77 -0.32 7.79 -7.85
C PHE A 77 -0.04 7.77 -9.35
N LEU A 78 -1.10 7.89 -10.14
CA LEU A 78 -1.03 8.17 -11.56
C LEU A 78 -1.20 9.67 -11.81
N GLU A 79 -0.75 10.16 -12.97
CA GLU A 79 -0.97 11.55 -13.41
C GLU A 79 -2.45 11.91 -13.49
N SER A 80 -3.33 10.92 -13.64
CA SER A 80 -4.79 11.08 -13.59
C SER A 80 -5.34 11.36 -12.18
N GLY A 81 -4.50 11.30 -11.14
CA GLY A 81 -4.88 11.48 -9.73
C GLY A 81 -5.34 10.21 -9.01
N HIS A 82 -5.43 9.07 -9.70
CA HIS A 82 -5.82 7.81 -9.06
C HIS A 82 -4.69 7.22 -8.21
N VAL A 83 -5.04 6.50 -7.14
CA VAL A 83 -4.09 5.65 -6.42
C VAL A 83 -3.74 4.45 -7.29
N ALA A 84 -2.46 4.32 -7.61
CA ALA A 84 -1.98 3.18 -8.37
C ALA A 84 -1.89 1.95 -7.46
N LEU A 85 -1.27 2.09 -6.28
CA LEU A 85 -1.19 1.03 -5.27
C LEU A 85 -0.76 1.54 -3.90
N VAL A 86 -1.03 0.65 -2.96
CA VAL A 86 -0.42 0.55 -1.65
C VAL A 86 0.60 -0.60 -1.69
N GLY A 87 1.80 -0.35 -1.19
CA GLY A 87 2.90 -1.31 -1.12
C GLY A 87 3.71 -1.17 0.17
N ALA A 88 4.65 -2.07 0.40
CA ALA A 88 5.47 -2.05 1.60
C ALA A 88 6.94 -2.36 1.32
N GLY A 89 7.84 -1.76 2.12
CA GLY A 89 9.29 -1.93 2.01
C GLY A 89 10.00 -0.67 1.54
N ASN A 90 11.27 -0.85 1.17
CA ASN A 90 12.19 0.23 0.75
C ASN A 90 12.56 0.14 -0.73
N ASP A 91 11.68 -0.47 -1.51
CA ASP A 91 11.80 -0.82 -2.93
C ASP A 91 10.70 -0.15 -3.76
N ILE A 92 10.31 1.07 -3.39
CA ILE A 92 9.37 1.89 -4.17
C ILE A 92 9.87 1.98 -5.61
N GLY A 93 9.06 1.51 -6.54
CA GLY A 93 9.42 1.41 -7.94
C GLY A 93 8.28 1.81 -8.87
N PHE A 94 8.66 2.43 -9.99
CA PHE A 94 7.76 2.89 -11.05
C PHE A 94 8.01 2.10 -12.33
N LEU A 95 7.92 0.76 -12.22
CA LEU A 95 8.18 -0.12 -13.35
C LEU A 95 7.11 0.08 -14.44
N THR A 96 7.58 0.31 -15.67
CA THR A 96 6.74 0.41 -16.88
C THR A 96 7.01 -0.72 -17.87
N ASN A 97 7.88 -1.68 -17.51
CA ASN A 97 8.27 -2.76 -18.39
C ASN A 97 7.12 -3.76 -18.57
N LYS A 98 6.68 -3.97 -19.82
CA LYS A 98 5.59 -4.87 -20.21
C LYS A 98 5.86 -6.36 -19.87
N ASN A 99 7.11 -6.72 -19.62
CA ASN A 99 7.52 -8.11 -19.40
C ASN A 99 7.64 -8.51 -17.92
N TYR A 100 7.59 -7.56 -16.98
CA TYR A 100 7.86 -7.85 -15.57
C TYR A 100 6.94 -7.13 -14.59
N GLY A 101 6.64 -7.83 -13.51
CA GLY A 101 5.99 -7.28 -12.32
C GLY A 101 4.46 -7.23 -12.39
N THR A 102 3.91 -6.87 -11.24
CA THR A 102 2.48 -6.71 -11.00
C THR A 102 1.86 -5.69 -11.96
N TRP A 103 2.64 -4.80 -12.57
CA TRP A 103 2.20 -3.66 -13.38
C TRP A 103 1.71 -3.92 -14.78
N ARG A 104 2.00 -5.10 -15.34
CA ARG A 104 1.67 -5.43 -16.72
C ARG A 104 0.18 -5.25 -17.04
N PHE A 105 -0.70 -5.37 -16.05
CA PHE A 105 -2.13 -5.20 -16.24
C PHE A 105 -2.58 -3.72 -16.29
N LEU A 106 -1.72 -2.72 -16.07
CA LEU A 106 -2.11 -1.31 -16.27
C LEU A 106 -1.79 -0.79 -17.68
N ASP A 107 -0.95 -1.50 -18.43
CA ASP A 107 -0.54 -1.07 -19.79
C ASP A 107 -1.75 -0.88 -20.71
N HIS A 108 -2.82 -1.66 -20.55
CA HIS A 108 -4.03 -1.50 -21.38
C HIS A 108 -4.84 -0.24 -21.07
N LEU A 109 -4.58 0.44 -19.95
CA LEU A 109 -5.23 1.70 -19.59
C LEU A 109 -4.47 2.92 -20.11
N ASN A 110 -3.28 2.75 -20.71
CA ASN A 110 -2.43 3.83 -21.21
C ASN A 110 -2.16 4.94 -20.17
N VAL A 111 -1.94 4.53 -18.91
CA VAL A 111 -1.74 5.44 -17.78
C VAL A 111 -0.27 5.75 -17.54
N LYS A 112 0.00 6.88 -16.87
CA LYS A 112 1.35 7.34 -16.50
C LYS A 112 1.47 7.56 -15.01
N TRP A 113 2.68 7.32 -14.52
CA TRP A 113 3.06 7.46 -13.13
C TRP A 113 3.22 8.92 -12.73
N ASP A 114 2.54 9.34 -11.66
CA ASP A 114 2.83 10.62 -11.02
C ASP A 114 3.97 10.40 -10.01
N LYS A 115 5.19 10.79 -10.40
CA LYS A 115 6.36 10.75 -9.52
C LYS A 115 6.46 11.97 -8.61
N SER A 116 5.66 13.01 -8.86
CA SER A 116 5.64 14.22 -8.02
C SER A 116 4.86 14.02 -6.72
N LYS A 117 4.13 12.91 -6.60
CA LYS A 117 3.31 12.58 -5.43
C LYS A 117 3.53 11.14 -5.03
N VAL A 118 4.20 10.95 -3.90
CA VAL A 118 4.33 9.66 -3.22
C VAL A 118 4.09 9.87 -1.74
N ILE A 119 3.22 9.05 -1.15
CA ILE A 119 3.09 9.00 0.31
C ILE A 119 4.00 7.88 0.81
N VAL A 120 4.81 8.19 1.81
CA VAL A 120 5.67 7.27 2.54
C VAL A 120 5.27 7.29 4.01
N ILE A 121 5.01 6.11 4.55
CA ILE A 121 4.47 5.90 5.89
C ILE A 121 5.44 5.04 6.70
N PRO A 122 6.40 5.64 7.42
CA PRO A 122 7.23 4.90 8.38
C PRO A 122 6.37 4.37 9.52
N ILE A 123 6.48 3.07 9.83
CA ILE A 123 5.71 2.40 10.88
C ILE A 123 6.62 1.99 12.03
N ARG A 124 6.26 2.44 13.24
CA ARG A 124 6.96 2.11 14.48
C ARG A 124 6.39 0.85 15.12
N GLY A 125 7.20 0.20 15.96
CA GLY A 125 6.76 -0.94 16.76
C GLY A 125 6.50 -2.24 15.99
N LEU A 126 6.95 -2.35 14.73
CA LEU A 126 6.98 -3.63 14.00
C LEU A 126 8.17 -4.49 14.44
N ASP A 127 8.00 -5.81 14.38
CA ASP A 127 9.08 -6.75 14.62
C ASP A 127 10.04 -6.83 13.42
N ILE A 128 11.32 -6.53 13.67
CA ILE A 128 12.37 -6.41 12.64
C ILE A 128 12.61 -7.69 11.83
N LYS A 129 12.32 -8.86 12.41
CA LYS A 129 12.57 -10.14 11.75
C LYS A 129 11.37 -10.63 10.94
N ILE A 130 10.24 -9.92 10.98
CA ILE A 130 8.95 -10.49 10.64
C ILE A 130 8.23 -9.67 9.55
N THR A 131 8.30 -10.17 8.31
CA THR A 131 7.55 -9.62 7.18
C THR A 131 6.07 -10.02 7.22
N GLY A 132 5.77 -11.29 7.52
CA GLY A 132 4.41 -11.86 7.56
C GLY A 132 4.03 -12.34 8.97
N TYR A 133 2.88 -12.98 9.16
CA TYR A 133 2.34 -13.18 10.52
C TYR A 133 3.01 -14.24 11.39
N LYS A 134 3.94 -15.04 10.84
CA LYS A 134 4.60 -16.11 11.60
C LYS A 134 5.41 -15.49 12.75
N ASN A 135 5.11 -15.91 13.98
CA ASN A 135 5.76 -15.51 15.23
C ASN A 135 5.41 -14.12 15.78
N VAL A 136 4.37 -13.45 15.29
CA VAL A 136 3.76 -12.30 16.00
C VAL A 136 2.51 -12.75 16.74
N LYS A 137 2.20 -12.07 17.86
CA LYS A 137 0.93 -12.27 18.59
C LYS A 137 -0.21 -11.43 18.01
N ASN A 138 0.13 -10.40 17.24
CA ASN A 138 -0.81 -9.48 16.64
C ASN A 138 -0.40 -9.20 15.20
N ILE A 139 -1.34 -9.32 14.25
CA ILE A 139 -1.06 -9.21 12.82
C ILE A 139 -0.52 -7.83 12.44
N LEU A 140 -0.92 -6.76 13.15
CA LEU A 140 -0.42 -5.40 12.93
C LEU A 140 1.00 -5.17 13.48
N LYS A 141 1.66 -6.20 14.01
CA LYS A 141 3.09 -6.17 14.37
C LYS A 141 4.01 -6.70 13.26
N CYS A 142 3.45 -7.19 12.14
CA CYS A 142 4.21 -7.50 10.95
C CYS A 142 3.87 -6.53 9.80
N ARG A 143 4.84 -6.33 8.91
CA ARG A 143 4.72 -5.35 7.82
C ARG A 143 3.56 -5.65 6.88
N ASN A 144 3.39 -6.90 6.47
CA ASN A 144 2.32 -7.31 5.55
C ASN A 144 0.92 -7.17 6.18
N GLY A 145 0.82 -7.29 7.51
CA GLY A 145 -0.40 -6.99 8.27
C GLY A 145 -0.79 -5.52 8.17
N VAL A 146 0.16 -4.62 8.37
CA VAL A 146 -0.09 -3.18 8.24
C VAL A 146 -0.39 -2.77 6.80
N GLU A 147 0.32 -3.33 5.80
CA GLU A 147 0.02 -3.10 4.38
C GLU A 147 -1.41 -3.51 4.02
N HIS A 148 -1.83 -4.71 4.45
CA HIS A 148 -3.19 -5.21 4.24
C HIS A 148 -4.22 -4.30 4.92
N CYS A 149 -3.98 -3.95 6.18
CA CYS A 149 -4.86 -3.08 6.95
C CYS A 149 -5.08 -1.73 6.28
N ILE A 150 -4.00 -1.04 5.89
CA ILE A 150 -4.08 0.28 5.26
C ILE A 150 -4.77 0.19 3.89
N GLY A 151 -4.39 -0.78 3.06
CA GLY A 151 -5.01 -0.96 1.75
C GLY A 151 -6.50 -1.26 1.84
N LYS A 152 -6.91 -2.17 2.73
CA LYS A 152 -8.32 -2.49 2.97
C LYS A 152 -9.09 -1.29 3.50
N TYR A 153 -8.53 -0.55 4.45
CA TYR A 153 -9.18 0.64 5.00
C TYR A 153 -9.45 1.70 3.92
N LEU A 154 -8.50 1.92 3.01
CA LEU A 154 -8.69 2.82 1.86
C LEU A 154 -9.80 2.33 0.93
N VAL A 155 -9.87 1.02 0.65
CA VAL A 155 -10.94 0.43 -0.17
C VAL A 155 -12.30 0.58 0.50
N ASP A 156 -12.41 0.32 1.80
CA ASP A 156 -13.64 0.44 2.59
C ASP A 156 -14.14 1.90 2.61
N GLU A 157 -13.21 2.88 2.59
CA GLU A 157 -13.49 4.32 2.45
C GLU A 157 -13.66 4.78 0.99
N ASN A 158 -13.88 3.85 0.05
CA ASN A 158 -14.14 4.09 -1.37
C ASN A 158 -13.00 4.80 -2.12
N VAL A 159 -11.74 4.64 -1.70
CA VAL A 159 -10.57 5.09 -2.47
C VAL A 159 -10.24 4.05 -3.55
N PRO A 160 -10.34 4.37 -4.85
CA PRO A 160 -10.03 3.42 -5.90
C PRO A 160 -8.52 3.13 -5.95
N ILE A 161 -8.17 1.84 -5.88
CA ILE A 161 -6.79 1.37 -5.99
C ILE A 161 -6.67 0.48 -7.23
N LEU A 162 -5.97 0.94 -8.26
CA LEU A 162 -5.93 0.24 -9.54
C LEU A 162 -5.28 -1.15 -9.42
N ASN A 163 -4.19 -1.27 -8.66
CA ASN A 163 -3.62 -2.56 -8.31
C ASN A 163 -4.29 -3.13 -7.05
N TYR A 164 -5.60 -3.32 -7.14
CA TYR A 164 -6.48 -3.72 -6.06
C TYR A 164 -5.93 -4.86 -5.21
N TYR A 165 -5.42 -5.93 -5.84
CA TYR A 165 -5.00 -7.12 -5.11
C TYR A 165 -3.61 -7.01 -4.47
N GLN A 166 -2.84 -5.93 -4.69
CA GLN A 166 -1.46 -5.89 -4.19
C GLN A 166 -1.39 -5.88 -2.66
N HIS A 167 -2.24 -5.10 -2.00
CA HIS A 167 -2.24 -5.00 -0.55
C HIS A 167 -2.87 -6.24 0.12
N ASN A 168 -3.56 -7.11 -0.63
CA ASN A 168 -4.24 -8.31 -0.12
C ASN A 168 -3.24 -9.42 0.23
N ASN A 169 -2.45 -9.20 1.28
CA ASN A 169 -1.46 -10.15 1.78
C ASN A 169 -2.05 -11.40 2.44
N TYR A 170 -3.32 -11.35 2.84
CA TYR A 170 -4.05 -12.42 3.53
C TYR A 170 -5.42 -12.59 2.89
N CYS A 171 -5.98 -13.80 2.97
CA CYS A 171 -7.35 -14.05 2.51
C CYS A 171 -8.38 -13.44 3.46
N ASP A 172 -9.56 -13.13 2.93
CA ASP A 172 -10.63 -12.44 3.64
C ASP A 172 -11.05 -13.18 4.92
N GLU A 173 -11.23 -14.51 4.86
CA GLU A 173 -11.60 -15.34 6.01
C GLU A 173 -10.60 -15.20 7.18
N PHE A 174 -9.30 -15.24 6.87
CA PHE A 174 -8.26 -15.07 7.90
C PHE A 174 -8.26 -13.64 8.45
N TRP A 175 -8.40 -12.64 7.58
CA TRP A 175 -8.40 -11.25 7.99
C TRP A 175 -9.59 -10.92 8.91
N GLU A 176 -10.80 -11.34 8.53
CA GLU A 176 -12.01 -11.17 9.33
C GLU A 176 -11.87 -11.81 10.72
N LYS A 177 -11.22 -12.99 10.82
CA LYS A 177 -10.93 -13.62 12.11
C LYS A 177 -10.01 -12.74 12.95
N CYS A 178 -8.97 -12.16 12.35
CA CYS A 178 -8.08 -11.23 13.04
C CYS A 178 -8.87 -10.00 13.52
N GLU A 179 -9.71 -9.39 12.67
CA GLU A 179 -10.52 -8.21 13.04
C GLU A 179 -11.44 -8.48 14.22
N LYS A 180 -12.15 -9.63 14.21
CA LYS A 180 -13.01 -10.06 15.33
C LYS A 180 -12.23 -10.28 16.62
N ASN A 181 -10.95 -10.65 16.52
CA ASN A 181 -10.06 -10.87 17.67
C ASN A 181 -9.15 -9.66 17.97
N ASN A 182 -9.55 -8.45 17.56
CA ASN A 182 -8.78 -7.22 17.75
C ASN A 182 -7.32 -7.34 17.25
N TYR A 183 -7.17 -7.93 16.07
CA TYR A 183 -5.93 -8.19 15.35
C TYR A 183 -4.97 -9.19 16.02
N ASN A 184 -5.38 -9.88 17.08
CA ASN A 184 -4.58 -10.92 17.71
C ASN A 184 -4.71 -12.27 16.96
N LEU A 185 -3.61 -13.02 16.90
CA LEU A 185 -3.48 -14.29 16.16
C LEU A 185 -3.71 -15.52 17.03
#